data_AF-A0A9N9C664-F1
#
_entry.id   AF-A0A9N9C664-F1
#
_cell.length_a   1.000
_cell.length_b   1.000
_cell.length_c   1.000
_cell.angle_alpha   90.00
_cell.angle_beta   90.00
_cell.angle_gamma   90.00
#
_symmetry.space_group_name_H-M   'P 1'
#
loop_
_entity.id
_entity.type
_entity.pdbx_description
1 polymer ?
#
loop_
_entity_poly.entity_id
_entity_poly.type
_entity_poly.pdbx_seq_one_letter_code
_entity_poly.pdbx_strand_id
1 'polypeptide(L)'
;MNEKGIRYLDTSNRDLAGNADLKKFTTLTSLNSYNNKFENLDFLNSLPNKDKLQKINFFGNQIKEIDLAHLLSTFLNCEKNPLSAKNLDNLTSEQFGKLVQGIKDKKIRINSFKGTILIDLLEYAQQLVTNGNNQQQQNVQYLQTLIQQGSSPVKDDKQPSNNTPLLVGGLVIFGIATLAIGYL
;
A
#
# COMPACT_ATOMS: atom_id res chain seq x y z
N MET A 1 -29.49 16.14 -10.16
CA MET A 1 -28.40 16.73 -9.37
C MET A 1 -27.32 17.17 -10.36
N ASN A 2 -26.76 18.38 -10.28
CA ASN A 2 -25.73 18.82 -11.23
C ASN A 2 -24.37 18.21 -10.83
N GLU A 3 -23.97 17.14 -11.51
CA GLU A 3 -22.74 16.41 -11.21
C GLU A 3 -21.48 17.24 -11.50
N LYS A 4 -21.58 18.24 -12.39
CA LYS A 4 -20.45 19.11 -12.79
C LYS A 4 -19.97 20.05 -11.70
N GLY A 5 -20.76 20.25 -10.64
CA GLY A 5 -20.39 21.09 -9.49
C GLY A 5 -20.00 20.29 -8.25
N ILE A 6 -20.06 18.97 -8.29
CA ILE A 6 -19.77 18.13 -7.13
C ILE A 6 -18.25 18.09 -6.92
N ARG A 7 -17.82 18.56 -5.74
CA ARG A 7 -16.42 18.52 -5.29
C ARG A 7 -16.14 17.38 -4.30
N TYR A 8 -17.17 16.99 -3.55
CA TYR A 8 -17.13 15.91 -2.57
C TYR A 8 -18.27 14.94 -2.86
N LEU A 9 -17.94 13.67 -3.08
CA LEU A 9 -18.91 12.61 -3.28
C LEU A 9 -18.77 11.57 -2.17
N ASP A 10 -19.85 11.34 -1.42
CA ASP A 10 -19.92 10.30 -0.40
C ASP A 10 -20.95 9.23 -0.75
N THR A 11 -20.44 8.06 -1.07
CA THR A 11 -21.18 6.85 -1.41
C THR A 11 -20.92 5.72 -0.40
N SER A 12 -20.42 6.04 0.80
CA SER A 12 -20.13 5.06 1.85
C SER A 12 -21.36 4.31 2.38
N ASN A 13 -21.17 3.09 2.87
CA ASN A 13 -22.18 2.24 3.53
C ASN A 13 -23.47 2.01 2.71
N ARG A 14 -23.33 1.68 1.43
CA ARG A 14 -24.48 1.56 0.51
C ARG A 14 -24.54 0.22 -0.22
N ASP A 15 -23.74 -0.76 0.20
CA ASP A 15 -23.64 -2.08 -0.46
C ASP A 15 -23.29 -1.98 -1.97
N LEU A 16 -22.64 -0.90 -2.39
CA LEU A 16 -22.32 -0.65 -3.80
C LEU A 16 -21.25 -1.62 -4.29
N ALA A 17 -21.39 -2.07 -5.53
CA ALA A 17 -20.46 -2.98 -6.20
C ALA A 17 -20.35 -2.62 -7.70
N GLY A 18 -19.42 -3.27 -8.40
CA GLY A 18 -19.25 -3.11 -9.85
C GLY A 18 -18.59 -1.79 -10.26
N ASN A 19 -18.91 -1.33 -11.47
CA ASN A 19 -18.31 -0.15 -12.08
C ASN A 19 -19.28 1.05 -12.07
N ALA A 20 -18.73 2.26 -12.12
CA ALA A 20 -19.50 3.51 -12.25
C ALA A 20 -18.93 4.40 -13.37
N ASP A 21 -19.79 5.12 -14.10
CA ASP A 21 -19.32 6.16 -15.01
C ASP A 21 -19.21 7.50 -14.27
N LEU A 22 -17.98 7.98 -14.08
CA LEU A 22 -17.68 9.21 -13.37
C LEU A 22 -17.35 10.39 -14.31
N LYS A 23 -17.57 10.27 -15.63
CA LYS A 23 -17.25 11.31 -16.63
C LYS A 23 -17.89 12.67 -16.36
N LYS A 24 -19.05 12.70 -15.69
CA LYS A 24 -19.77 13.94 -15.39
C LYS A 24 -19.21 14.71 -14.19
N PHE A 25 -18.36 14.10 -13.36
CA PHE A 25 -17.83 14.69 -12.12
C PHE A 25 -16.58 15.53 -12.37
N THR A 26 -16.72 16.58 -13.19
CA THR A 26 -15.59 17.39 -13.70
C THR A 26 -14.83 18.22 -12.66
N THR A 27 -15.36 18.34 -11.45
CA THR A 27 -14.79 19.14 -10.36
C THR A 27 -14.48 18.34 -9.11
N LEU A 28 -14.57 17.01 -9.16
CA LEU A 28 -14.43 16.17 -7.98
C LEU A 28 -13.01 16.23 -7.42
N THR A 29 -12.88 16.55 -6.13
CA THR A 29 -11.58 16.58 -5.43
C THR A 29 -11.53 15.53 -4.31
N SER A 30 -12.67 15.02 -3.86
CA SER A 30 -12.71 13.96 -2.85
C SER A 30 -13.84 12.95 -3.07
N LEU A 31 -13.49 11.67 -2.96
CA LEU A 31 -14.40 10.52 -3.09
C LEU A 31 -14.31 9.65 -1.84
N ASN A 32 -15.44 9.49 -1.15
CA ASN A 32 -15.57 8.62 0.02
C ASN A 32 -16.53 7.46 -0.28
N SER A 33 -15.99 6.25 -0.43
CA SER A 33 -16.71 5.03 -0.79
C SER A 33 -16.47 3.91 0.22
N TYR A 34 -16.16 4.24 1.48
CA TYR A 34 -15.84 3.23 2.50
C TYR A 34 -17.03 2.32 2.81
N ASN A 35 -16.73 1.08 3.23
CA ASN A 35 -17.71 0.06 3.60
C ASN A 35 -18.74 -0.21 2.48
N ASN A 36 -18.25 -0.72 1.35
CA ASN A 36 -19.04 -1.16 0.21
C ASN A 36 -18.50 -2.53 -0.26
N LYS A 37 -18.82 -2.95 -1.48
CA LYS A 37 -18.46 -4.25 -2.07
C LYS A 37 -17.67 -4.07 -3.38
N PHE A 38 -16.92 -2.98 -3.54
CA PHE A 38 -16.07 -2.78 -4.71
C PHE A 38 -14.93 -3.80 -4.74
N GLU A 39 -14.65 -4.37 -5.92
CA GLU A 39 -13.59 -5.37 -6.11
C GLU A 39 -12.36 -4.83 -6.86
N ASN A 40 -12.48 -3.66 -7.51
CA ASN A 40 -11.43 -2.96 -8.23
C ASN A 40 -11.68 -1.44 -8.16
N LEU A 41 -10.76 -0.65 -8.73
CA LEU A 41 -10.84 0.81 -8.84
C LEU A 41 -10.83 1.30 -10.29
N ASP A 42 -11.02 0.41 -11.27
CA ASP A 42 -10.81 0.71 -12.69
C ASP A 42 -11.77 1.78 -13.19
N PHE A 43 -12.97 1.85 -12.62
CA PHE A 43 -13.96 2.87 -12.96
C PHE A 43 -13.51 4.29 -12.61
N LEU A 44 -12.54 4.47 -11.68
CA LEU A 44 -11.89 5.75 -11.47
C LEU A 44 -11.21 6.25 -12.74
N ASN A 45 -10.92 5.35 -13.70
CA ASN A 45 -10.35 5.74 -14.97
C ASN A 45 -11.23 6.67 -15.81
N SER A 46 -12.52 6.67 -15.55
CA SER A 46 -13.50 7.55 -16.19
C SER A 46 -13.52 8.99 -15.65
N LEU A 47 -12.85 9.27 -14.53
CA LEU A 47 -12.78 10.63 -13.98
C LEU A 47 -11.97 11.55 -14.90
N PRO A 48 -12.54 12.69 -15.33
CA PRO A 48 -11.87 13.61 -16.25
C PRO A 48 -10.77 14.45 -15.59
N ASN A 49 -10.73 14.50 -14.25
CA ASN A 49 -9.88 15.39 -13.46
C ASN A 49 -9.16 14.64 -12.32
N LYS A 50 -8.65 13.43 -12.58
CA LYS A 50 -7.93 12.59 -11.59
C LYS A 50 -6.77 13.31 -10.93
N ASP A 51 -6.07 14.16 -11.69
CA ASP A 51 -4.97 15.01 -11.25
C ASP A 51 -5.37 16.00 -10.13
N LYS A 52 -6.66 16.32 -10.03
CA LYS A 52 -7.23 17.20 -9.00
C LYS A 52 -7.77 16.46 -7.79
N LEU A 53 -7.75 15.12 -7.77
CA LEU A 53 -8.16 14.35 -6.60
C LEU A 53 -7.15 14.59 -5.48
N GLN A 54 -7.68 14.87 -4.31
CA GLN A 54 -6.90 15.11 -3.09
C GLN A 54 -7.08 13.96 -2.10
N LYS A 55 -8.25 13.32 -2.10
CA LYS A 55 -8.59 12.25 -1.16
C LYS A 55 -9.54 11.22 -1.76
N ILE A 56 -9.13 9.96 -1.68
CA ILE A 56 -9.90 8.79 -2.10
C ILE A 56 -9.94 7.79 -0.95
N ASN A 57 -11.13 7.34 -0.56
CA ASN A 57 -11.32 6.38 0.53
C ASN A 57 -12.19 5.20 0.10
N PHE A 58 -11.58 4.03 0.02
CA PHE A 58 -12.20 2.73 -0.25
C PHE A 58 -11.94 1.73 0.89
N PHE A 59 -11.70 2.22 2.10
CA PHE A 59 -11.57 1.39 3.29
C PHE A 59 -12.73 0.37 3.41
N GLY A 60 -12.43 -0.88 3.76
CA GLY A 60 -13.46 -1.88 4.03
C GLY A 60 -14.28 -2.25 2.78
N ASN A 61 -13.60 -2.53 1.66
CA ASN A 61 -14.21 -3.07 0.45
C ASN A 61 -13.67 -4.49 0.18
N GLN A 62 -13.90 -5.01 -1.01
CA GLN A 62 -13.44 -6.34 -1.44
C GLN A 62 -12.36 -6.25 -2.52
N ILE A 63 -11.60 -5.16 -2.53
CA ILE A 63 -10.60 -4.87 -3.55
C ILE A 63 -9.45 -5.86 -3.41
N LYS A 64 -9.15 -6.59 -4.48
CA LYS A 64 -8.07 -7.59 -4.51
C LYS A 64 -6.80 -7.05 -5.15
N GLU A 65 -6.99 -6.13 -6.09
CA GLU A 65 -5.97 -5.61 -6.99
C GLU A 65 -6.18 -4.11 -7.21
N ILE A 66 -5.09 -3.34 -7.22
CA ILE A 66 -5.12 -1.90 -7.48
C ILE A 66 -4.01 -1.58 -8.48
N ASP A 67 -4.36 -0.92 -9.57
CA ASP A 67 -3.38 -0.19 -10.38
C ASP A 67 -3.02 1.13 -9.68
N LEU A 68 -1.87 1.14 -9.03
CA LEU A 68 -1.40 2.26 -8.24
C LEU A 68 -0.76 3.36 -9.09
N ALA A 69 -0.37 3.08 -10.34
CA ALA A 69 0.42 3.99 -11.19
C ALA A 69 -0.19 5.40 -11.29
N HIS A 70 -1.52 5.47 -11.33
CA HIS A 70 -2.27 6.71 -11.52
C HIS A 70 -2.73 7.39 -10.23
N LEU A 71 -2.52 6.77 -9.06
CA LEU A 71 -3.06 7.24 -7.78
C LEU A 71 -1.98 7.70 -6.79
N LEU A 72 -0.69 7.63 -7.17
CA LEU A 72 0.46 7.91 -6.29
C LEU A 72 0.53 9.35 -5.76
N SER A 73 -0.14 10.31 -6.41
CA SER A 73 -0.17 11.72 -5.99
C SER A 73 -1.28 12.06 -5.00
N THR A 74 -2.21 11.13 -4.76
CA THR A 74 -3.45 11.37 -4.00
C THR A 74 -3.40 10.69 -2.63
N PHE A 75 -4.08 11.23 -1.61
CA PHE A 75 -4.33 10.44 -0.40
C PHE A 75 -5.27 9.28 -0.74
N LEU A 76 -4.80 8.05 -0.63
CA LEU A 76 -5.53 6.82 -0.93
C LEU A 76 -5.63 5.96 0.33
N ASN A 77 -6.86 5.65 0.74
CA ASN A 77 -7.11 4.67 1.79
C ASN A 77 -7.82 3.44 1.22
N CYS A 78 -7.14 2.30 1.22
CA CYS A 78 -7.66 0.99 0.85
C CYS A 78 -7.41 -0.05 1.95
N GLU A 79 -7.24 0.35 3.20
CA GLU A 79 -7.13 -0.60 4.32
C GLU A 79 -8.41 -1.45 4.44
N LYS A 80 -8.30 -2.63 5.07
CA LYS A 80 -9.41 -3.61 5.18
C LYS A 80 -10.01 -4.04 3.85
N ASN A 81 -9.15 -4.20 2.85
CA ASN A 81 -9.45 -4.87 1.60
C ASN A 81 -8.58 -6.13 1.49
N PRO A 82 -9.00 -7.20 0.81
CA PRO A 82 -8.20 -8.41 0.60
C PRO A 82 -7.14 -8.22 -0.51
N LEU A 83 -6.37 -7.12 -0.44
CA LEU A 83 -5.35 -6.78 -1.43
C LEU A 83 -4.22 -7.81 -1.45
N SER A 84 -3.69 -8.05 -2.65
CA SER A 84 -2.45 -8.78 -2.91
C SER A 84 -1.58 -8.02 -3.91
N ALA A 85 -0.28 -8.29 -3.92
CA ALA A 85 0.68 -7.63 -4.82
C ALA A 85 0.82 -8.27 -6.21
N LYS A 86 -0.12 -9.09 -6.65
CA LYS A 86 -0.05 -9.76 -7.96
C LYS A 86 0.15 -8.82 -9.16
N ASN A 87 -0.11 -7.52 -8.98
CA ASN A 87 0.02 -6.50 -10.03
C ASN A 87 1.20 -5.53 -9.82
N LEU A 88 2.15 -5.82 -8.91
CA LEU A 88 3.34 -4.97 -8.73
C LEU A 88 4.24 -4.95 -9.97
N ASP A 89 4.24 -6.03 -10.75
CA ASP A 89 5.02 -6.15 -11.99
C ASP A 89 4.61 -5.13 -13.07
N ASN A 90 3.43 -4.51 -12.92
CA ASN A 90 2.96 -3.44 -13.81
C ASN A 90 3.58 -2.07 -13.48
N LEU A 91 4.28 -1.94 -12.34
CA LEU A 91 4.93 -0.69 -11.94
C LEU A 91 6.36 -0.64 -12.49
N THR A 92 6.74 0.52 -13.02
CA THR A 92 8.17 0.85 -13.17
C THR A 92 8.83 0.94 -11.79
N SER A 93 10.16 0.78 -11.72
CA SER A 93 10.91 0.92 -10.47
C SER A 93 10.73 2.31 -9.83
N GLU A 94 10.55 3.36 -10.64
CA GLU A 94 10.23 4.71 -10.17
C GLU A 94 8.84 4.79 -9.54
N GLN A 95 7.82 4.23 -10.19
CA GLN A 95 6.45 4.17 -9.65
C GLN A 95 6.40 3.35 -8.36
N PHE A 96 7.13 2.25 -8.29
CA PHE A 96 7.28 1.47 -7.06
C PHE A 96 7.92 2.30 -5.94
N GLY A 97 9.00 3.04 -6.22
CA GLY A 97 9.62 3.92 -5.24
C GLY A 97 8.65 4.99 -4.71
N LYS A 98 7.87 5.60 -5.60
CA LYS A 98 6.81 6.56 -5.22
C LYS A 98 5.69 5.91 -4.39
N LEU A 99 5.33 4.67 -4.66
CA LEU A 99 4.38 3.90 -3.84
C LEU A 99 4.89 3.74 -2.42
N VAL A 100 6.12 3.23 -2.25
CA VAL A 100 6.72 3.03 -0.92
C VAL A 100 6.86 4.36 -0.18
N GLN A 101 7.26 5.43 -0.87
CA GLN A 101 7.30 6.77 -0.30
C GLN A 101 5.91 7.28 0.12
N GLY A 102 4.88 7.03 -0.69
CA GLY A 102 3.49 7.37 -0.35
C GLY A 102 2.99 6.64 0.90
N ILE A 103 3.41 5.37 1.10
CA ILE A 103 3.12 4.61 2.32
C ILE A 103 3.85 5.21 3.52
N LYS A 104 5.15 5.52 3.35
CA LYS A 104 5.99 6.17 4.38
C LYS A 104 5.41 7.50 4.85
N ASP A 105 4.90 8.31 3.92
CA ASP A 105 4.27 9.59 4.19
C ASP A 105 2.81 9.46 4.64
N LYS A 106 2.29 8.23 4.79
CA LYS A 106 0.90 7.92 5.15
C LYS A 106 -0.14 8.48 4.17
N LYS A 107 0.27 8.84 2.95
CA LYS A 107 -0.62 9.23 1.84
C LYS A 107 -1.31 8.02 1.24
N ILE A 108 -0.62 6.89 1.18
CA ILE A 108 -1.17 5.62 0.70
C ILE A 108 -1.30 4.67 1.90
N ARG A 109 -2.51 4.19 2.16
CA ARG A 109 -2.80 3.25 3.24
C ARG A 109 -3.38 1.97 2.66
N ILE A 110 -2.61 0.89 2.76
CA ILE A 110 -2.91 -0.41 2.17
C ILE A 110 -2.61 -1.53 3.18
N ASN A 111 -3.31 -1.53 4.31
CA ASN A 111 -3.20 -2.60 5.31
C ASN A 111 -4.32 -3.63 5.06
N SER A 112 -3.97 -4.69 4.31
CA SER A 112 -4.84 -5.83 4.00
C SER A 112 -4.75 -6.91 5.08
N PHE A 113 -5.85 -7.61 5.35
CA PHE A 113 -5.92 -8.67 6.35
C PHE A 113 -5.56 -10.07 5.81
N LYS A 114 -5.36 -10.22 4.49
CA LYS A 114 -5.00 -11.50 3.84
C LYS A 114 -3.73 -11.32 3.01
N GLY A 115 -2.77 -12.25 3.11
CA GLY A 115 -1.54 -12.26 2.30
C GLY A 115 -0.82 -10.91 2.34
N THR A 116 -0.32 -10.56 3.54
CA THR A 116 0.06 -9.19 3.93
C THR A 116 0.85 -8.48 2.83
N ILE A 117 0.18 -7.56 2.12
CA ILE A 117 0.73 -6.80 0.99
C ILE A 117 2.09 -6.13 1.28
N LEU A 118 2.45 -5.93 2.55
CA LEU A 118 3.77 -5.46 2.96
C LEU A 118 4.91 -6.47 2.67
N ILE A 119 4.68 -7.77 2.85
CA ILE A 119 5.65 -8.84 2.55
C ILE A 119 5.87 -8.92 1.05
N ASP A 120 4.78 -9.03 0.33
CA ASP A 120 4.63 -8.87 -1.11
C ASP A 120 5.43 -7.67 -1.68
N LEU A 121 5.27 -6.47 -1.10
CA LEU A 121 6.04 -5.27 -1.48
C LEU A 121 7.55 -5.43 -1.18
N LEU A 122 7.90 -6.09 -0.06
CA LEU A 122 9.27 -6.36 0.32
C LEU A 122 9.95 -7.32 -0.67
N GLU A 123 9.27 -8.40 -1.04
CA GLU A 123 9.77 -9.38 -2.02
C GLU A 123 10.04 -8.71 -3.37
N TYR A 124 9.10 -7.89 -3.85
CA TYR A 124 9.28 -7.14 -5.09
C TYR A 124 10.44 -6.13 -5.00
N ALA A 125 10.60 -5.43 -3.87
CA ALA A 125 11.74 -4.53 -3.66
C ALA A 125 13.09 -5.28 -3.73
N GLN A 126 13.18 -6.48 -3.15
CA GLN A 126 14.38 -7.32 -3.20
C GLN A 126 14.69 -7.82 -4.62
N GLN A 127 13.66 -8.17 -5.40
CA GLN A 127 13.81 -8.53 -6.82
C GLN A 127 14.38 -7.36 -7.62
N LEU A 128 13.85 -6.14 -7.43
CA LEU A 128 14.37 -4.94 -8.11
C LEU A 128 15.85 -4.70 -7.80
N VAL A 129 16.27 -4.87 -6.54
CA VAL A 129 17.69 -4.75 -6.15
C VAL A 129 18.55 -5.82 -6.82
N THR A 130 18.10 -7.08 -6.81
CA THR A 130 18.79 -8.19 -7.47
C THR A 130 18.97 -7.94 -8.96
N ASN A 131 18.00 -7.27 -9.59
CA ASN A 131 18.03 -6.88 -11.00
C ASN A 131 18.84 -5.59 -11.27
N GLY A 132 19.61 -5.09 -10.29
CA GLY A 132 20.51 -3.95 -10.45
C GLY A 132 19.92 -2.58 -10.09
N ASN A 133 18.66 -2.49 -9.64
CA ASN A 133 18.06 -1.24 -9.17
C ASN A 133 18.45 -0.95 -7.72
N ASN A 134 19.75 -0.71 -7.47
CA ASN A 134 20.32 -0.49 -6.13
C ASN A 134 19.65 0.67 -5.36
N GLN A 135 19.01 1.61 -6.06
CA GLN A 135 18.23 2.70 -5.45
C GLN A 135 17.07 2.19 -4.58
N GLN A 136 16.58 0.97 -4.82
CA GLN A 136 15.48 0.36 -4.06
C GLN A 136 15.91 -0.23 -2.71
N GLN A 137 17.21 -0.25 -2.39
CA GLN A 137 17.72 -0.78 -1.12
C GLN A 137 17.12 -0.08 0.11
N GLN A 138 16.87 1.23 0.01
CA GLN A 138 16.24 1.98 1.10
C GLN A 138 14.77 1.57 1.31
N ASN A 139 14.08 1.22 0.22
CA ASN A 139 12.70 0.73 0.26
C ASN A 139 12.62 -0.66 0.92
N VAL A 140 13.59 -1.54 0.63
CA VAL A 140 13.74 -2.84 1.33
C VAL A 140 13.87 -2.63 2.84
N GLN A 141 14.78 -1.77 3.29
CA GLN A 141 15.01 -1.50 4.71
C GLN A 141 13.78 -0.92 5.41
N TYR A 142 13.09 0.00 4.74
CA TYR A 142 11.87 0.60 5.27
C TYR A 142 10.74 -0.44 5.42
N LEU A 143 10.49 -1.25 4.40
CA LEU A 143 9.44 -2.28 4.42
C LEU A 143 9.75 -3.37 5.47
N GLN A 144 11.01 -3.78 5.63
CA GLN A 144 11.43 -4.67 6.71
C GLN A 144 11.10 -4.09 8.10
N THR A 145 11.42 -2.82 8.32
CA THR A 145 11.13 -2.13 9.58
C THR A 145 9.63 -2.08 9.86
N LEU A 146 8.82 -1.79 8.84
CA LEU A 146 7.36 -1.71 8.96
C LEU A 146 6.75 -3.07 9.32
N ILE A 147 7.24 -4.15 8.72
CA ILE A 147 6.83 -5.52 9.06
C ILE A 147 7.20 -5.84 10.52
N GLN A 148 8.43 -5.56 10.95
CA GLN A 148 8.88 -5.81 12.33
C GLN A 148 8.04 -5.04 13.36
N GLN A 149 7.67 -3.80 13.07
CA GLN A 149 6.79 -3.00 13.94
C GLN A 149 5.38 -3.59 14.02
N GLY A 150 4.82 -4.05 12.90
CA GLY A 150 3.51 -4.71 12.85
C GLY A 150 3.49 -6.10 13.48
N SER A 151 4.64 -6.76 13.61
CA SER A 151 4.82 -8.08 14.24
C SER A 151 5.16 -8.02 15.73
N SER A 152 5.19 -6.84 16.35
CA SER A 152 5.38 -6.73 17.80
C SER A 152 4.25 -7.47 18.51
N PRO A 153 4.54 -8.46 19.38
CA PRO A 153 3.50 -9.17 20.09
C PRO A 153 2.68 -8.15 20.89
N VAL A 154 1.36 -8.26 20.78
CA VAL A 154 0.44 -7.61 21.72
C VAL A 154 0.92 -8.01 23.11
N LYS A 155 1.36 -7.04 23.91
CA LYS A 155 1.59 -7.28 25.33
C LYS A 155 0.22 -7.61 25.90
N ASP A 156 -0.03 -8.90 26.11
CA ASP A 156 -1.07 -9.30 27.05
C ASP A 156 -0.67 -8.71 28.40
N ASP A 157 -1.45 -7.75 28.89
CA ASP A 157 -1.36 -7.20 30.24
C ASP A 157 -1.75 -8.27 31.26
N LYS A 158 -0.87 -9.26 31.45
CA LYS A 158 -0.81 -10.09 32.65
C LYS A 158 0.65 -10.20 33.08
N GLN A 159 1.05 -9.24 33.89
CA GLN A 159 2.25 -9.31 34.71
C GLN A 159 2.20 -10.57 35.59
N PRO A 160 3.33 -11.29 35.72
CA PRO A 160 4.02 -11.20 37.01
C PRO A 160 5.49 -10.85 36.86
N SER A 161 5.92 -10.02 37.81
CA SER A 161 7.28 -9.68 38.17
C SER A 161 8.25 -10.87 38.11
N ASN A 162 9.40 -10.70 37.44
CA ASN A 162 10.72 -10.78 38.06
C ASN A 162 11.84 -10.49 37.04
N ASN A 163 12.90 -9.85 37.53
CA ASN A 163 13.96 -9.22 36.76
C ASN A 163 14.89 -10.24 36.07
N THR A 164 14.90 -10.21 34.74
CA THR A 164 15.99 -10.75 33.91
C THR A 164 16.14 -9.84 32.69
N PRO A 165 17.35 -9.37 32.34
CA PRO A 165 17.56 -8.68 31.08
C PRO A 165 17.41 -9.70 29.95
N LEU A 166 16.25 -9.70 29.29
CA LEU A 166 16.01 -10.53 28.12
C LEU A 166 16.71 -9.86 26.92
N LEU A 167 17.86 -10.43 26.56
CA LEU A 167 18.54 -10.16 25.29
C LEU A 167 17.63 -10.69 24.16
N VAL A 168 16.69 -9.88 23.69
CA VAL A 168 15.85 -10.25 22.55
C VAL A 168 16.68 -10.07 21.28
N GLY A 169 17.42 -11.13 20.97
CA GLY A 169 18.06 -11.33 19.68
C GLY A 169 17.02 -11.34 18.56
N GLY A 170 17.27 -10.54 17.54
CA GLY A 170 16.51 -10.50 16.30
C GLY A 170 17.35 -9.91 15.17
N LEU A 171 18.66 -10.21 15.17
CA LEU A 171 19.57 -9.83 14.10
C LEU A 171 19.51 -10.93 13.04
N VAL A 172 18.55 -10.86 12.10
CA VAL A 172 18.65 -11.62 10.85
C VAL A 172 19.42 -10.75 9.87
N ILE A 173 20.76 -10.82 9.95
CA ILE A 173 21.61 -10.42 8.83
C ILE A 173 21.48 -11.52 7.79
N PHE A 174 20.76 -11.28 6.71
CA PHE A 174 21.01 -12.03 5.48
C PHE A 174 22.38 -11.59 4.98
N GLY A 175 23.40 -12.41 5.28
CA GLY A 175 24.74 -12.22 4.78
C GLY A 175 24.73 -12.33 3.27
N ILE A 176 24.99 -11.23 2.57
CA ILE A 176 25.40 -11.29 1.18
C ILE A 176 26.86 -11.73 1.21
N ALA A 177 27.08 -13.05 1.14
CA ALA A 177 28.41 -13.60 0.94
C ALA A 177 28.84 -13.32 -0.51
N THR A 178 29.50 -12.18 -0.74
CA THR A 178 30.30 -12.01 -1.95
C THR A 178 31.57 -12.85 -1.78
N LEU A 179 31.60 -14.03 -2.40
CA LEU A 179 32.82 -14.79 -2.63
C LEU A 179 33.75 -13.95 -3.52
N ALA A 180 34.75 -13.31 -2.90
CA ALA A 180 35.88 -12.75 -3.62
C ALA A 180 36.78 -13.91 -4.05
N ILE A 181 36.82 -14.18 -5.35
CA ILE A 181 37.82 -15.03 -5.98
C ILE A 181 39.14 -14.25 -5.96
N GLY A 182 40.03 -14.59 -5.02
CA GLY A 182 41.41 -14.16 -5.04
C GLY A 182 42.28 -15.26 -5.66
N TYR A 183 42.68 -15.06 -6.91
CA TYR A 183 43.86 -15.70 -7.47
C TYR A 183 45.10 -14.90 -7.02
N LEU A 184 46.03 -15.56 -6.33
CA LEU A 184 47.49 -15.48 -6.48
C LEU A 184 48.17 -16.30 -5.38
#